data_AF-A0A7Y8HCR3-F1
#
_entry.id   AF-A0A7Y8HCR3-F1
#
_cell.length_a   1.000
_cell.length_b   1.000
_cell.length_c   1.000
_cell.angle_alpha   90.00
_cell.angle_beta   90.00
_cell.angle_gamma   90.00
#
_symmetry.space_group_name_H-M   'P 1'
#
loop_
_entity.id
_entity.type
_entity.pdbx_description
1 polymer ?
#
loop_
_entity_poly.entity_id
_entity_poly.type
_entity_poly.pdbx_seq_one_letter_code
_entity_poly.pdbx_strand_id
1 'polypeptide(L)'
;MFEVAKHQSWPPVYAAANINFLVNLNAWKQLPKEYQDILLEETAKVSKYTYYESGPALEKIAIEEGKKQYGAESTWLSDAEFARFQQAVMPLWEEWEKKSPYCAQLTKIAKEFGKK
;
A
#
# COMPACT_ATOMS: atom_id res chain seq x y z
N MET A 1 -13.54 2.61 -15.13
CA MET A 1 -14.20 2.57 -13.80
C MET A 1 -15.25 3.68 -13.68
N PHE A 2 -14.90 4.97 -13.84
CA PHE A 2 -15.85 6.08 -13.67
C PHE A 2 -16.94 6.21 -14.74
N GLU A 3 -16.83 5.49 -15.86
CA GLU A 3 -17.93 5.35 -16.81
C GLU A 3 -19.16 4.67 -16.20
N VAL A 4 -18.94 3.76 -15.24
CA VAL A 4 -20.00 2.93 -14.62
C VAL A 4 -20.18 3.26 -13.12
N ALA A 5 -19.11 3.51 -12.38
CA ALA A 5 -19.17 3.84 -10.95
C ALA A 5 -18.89 5.33 -10.72
N LYS A 6 -19.90 6.10 -10.31
CA LYS A 6 -19.79 7.56 -10.15
C LYS A 6 -19.32 8.01 -8.77
N HIS A 7 -19.21 7.11 -7.80
CA HIS A 7 -18.78 7.47 -6.45
C HIS A 7 -17.49 6.74 -6.09
N GLN A 8 -16.56 7.46 -5.47
CA GLN A 8 -15.36 6.92 -4.86
C GLN A 8 -15.21 7.45 -3.43
N SER A 9 -14.64 6.66 -2.55
CA SER A 9 -14.40 7.02 -1.15
C SER A 9 -12.91 7.23 -0.88
N TRP A 10 -12.60 8.22 -0.06
CA TRP A 10 -11.26 8.58 0.41
C TRP A 10 -11.24 8.71 1.94
N PRO A 11 -10.10 8.55 2.63
CA PRO A 11 -8.84 8.04 2.10
C PRO A 11 -8.98 6.56 1.67
N PRO A 12 -8.01 5.99 0.95
CA PRO A 12 -8.06 4.59 0.56
C PRO A 12 -8.16 3.70 1.81
N VAL A 13 -9.22 2.89 1.90
CA VAL A 13 -9.43 1.94 3.01
C VAL A 13 -8.37 0.83 3.00
N TYR A 14 -7.76 0.60 1.84
CA TYR A 14 -6.61 -0.28 1.67
C TYR A 14 -5.38 0.54 1.26
N ALA A 15 -4.54 0.90 2.23
CA ALA A 15 -3.39 1.77 2.03
C ALA A 15 -2.09 1.01 1.69
N ALA A 16 -2.01 -0.29 2.00
CA ALA A 16 -0.77 -1.06 1.91
C ALA A 16 -0.72 -1.96 0.66
N ALA A 17 -0.65 -1.36 -0.53
CA ALA A 17 -0.24 -2.08 -1.73
C ALA A 17 1.29 -2.03 -1.83
N ASN A 18 1.95 -3.16 -1.57
CA ASN A 18 3.39 -3.29 -1.77
C ASN A 18 3.65 -3.97 -3.11
N ILE A 19 4.40 -3.32 -3.99
CA ILE A 19 4.94 -3.94 -5.20
C ILE A 19 6.34 -4.44 -4.85
N ASN A 20 6.51 -5.77 -4.89
CA ASN A 20 7.77 -6.40 -4.53
C ASN A 20 8.55 -6.76 -5.79
N PHE A 21 9.84 -6.40 -5.83
CA PHE A 21 10.78 -6.94 -6.81
C PHE A 21 11.34 -8.25 -6.27
N LEU A 22 10.95 -9.38 -6.88
CA LEU A 22 11.38 -10.70 -6.45
C LEU A 22 12.49 -11.23 -7.37
N VAL A 23 13.56 -11.73 -6.77
CA VAL A 23 14.68 -12.34 -7.49
C VAL A 23 14.83 -13.81 -7.13
N ASN A 24 15.28 -14.61 -8.09
CA ASN A 24 15.72 -15.96 -7.80
C ASN A 24 16.96 -15.91 -6.89
N LEU A 25 16.91 -16.60 -5.75
CA LEU A 25 17.97 -16.53 -4.75
C LEU A 25 19.32 -17.09 -5.24
N ASN A 26 19.32 -18.10 -6.12
CA ASN A 26 20.56 -18.65 -6.67
C ASN A 26 21.21 -17.68 -7.66
N ALA A 27 20.40 -17.07 -8.53
CA ALA A 27 20.87 -16.03 -9.44
C ALA A 27 21.42 -14.81 -8.66
N TRP A 28 20.71 -14.38 -7.61
CA TRP A 28 21.15 -13.30 -6.73
C TRP A 28 22.54 -13.57 -6.13
N LYS A 29 22.75 -14.77 -5.58
CA LYS A 29 24.02 -15.16 -4.96
C LYS A 29 25.19 -15.23 -5.95
N GLN A 30 24.92 -15.49 -7.23
CA GLN A 30 25.94 -15.54 -8.27
C GLN A 30 26.27 -14.15 -8.84
N LEU A 31 25.40 -13.17 -8.61
CA LEU A 31 25.57 -11.81 -9.10
C LEU A 31 26.74 -11.13 -8.35
N PRO A 32 27.71 -10.51 -9.05
CA PRO A 32 28.75 -9.71 -8.40
C PRO A 32 28.15 -8.63 -7.48
N LYS A 33 28.85 -8.35 -6.37
CA LYS A 33 28.39 -7.43 -5.32
C LYS A 33 28.01 -6.05 -5.87
N GLU A 34 28.77 -5.53 -6.83
CA GLU A 34 28.47 -4.25 -7.50
C GLU A 34 27.06 -4.23 -8.11
N TYR A 35 26.67 -5.28 -8.83
CA TYR A 35 25.35 -5.35 -9.44
C TYR A 35 24.24 -5.66 -8.43
N GLN A 36 24.55 -6.36 -7.33
CA GLN A 36 23.61 -6.48 -6.22
C GLN A 36 23.30 -5.08 -5.63
N ASP A 37 24.34 -4.28 -5.42
CA ASP A 37 24.19 -2.93 -4.85
C ASP A 37 23.40 -2.01 -5.78
N ILE A 38 23.70 -2.05 -7.08
CA ILE A 38 22.93 -1.31 -8.09
C ILE A 38 21.45 -1.72 -8.06
N LEU A 39 21.14 -3.03 -8.04
CA LEU A 39 19.74 -3.47 -8.04
C LEU A 39 18.99 -3.01 -6.78
N LEU A 40 19.64 -3.07 -5.60
CA LEU A 40 19.05 -2.60 -4.35
C LEU A 40 18.81 -1.08 -4.39
N GLU A 41 19.78 -0.32 -4.89
CA GLU A 41 19.69 1.13 -5.00
C GLU A 41 18.55 1.55 -5.95
N GLU A 42 18.49 0.98 -7.14
CA GLU A 42 17.47 1.31 -8.14
C GLU A 42 16.07 0.89 -7.69
N THR A 43 15.93 -0.27 -7.04
CA THR A 43 14.65 -0.69 -6.47
C THR A 43 14.19 0.28 -5.38
N ALA A 44 15.11 0.77 -4.54
CA ALA A 44 14.80 1.76 -3.52
C ALA A 44 14.41 3.12 -4.13
N LYS A 45 15.08 3.55 -5.21
CA LYS A 45 14.73 4.78 -5.95
C LYS A 45 13.33 4.69 -6.55
N VAL A 46 13.00 3.58 -7.22
CA VAL A 46 11.67 3.35 -7.79
C VAL A 46 10.60 3.33 -6.72
N SER A 47 10.86 2.66 -5.58
CA SER A 47 9.93 2.65 -4.45
C SER A 47 9.66 4.06 -3.93
N LYS A 48 10.70 4.85 -3.68
CA LYS A 48 10.56 6.26 -3.25
C LYS A 48 9.77 7.09 -4.26
N TYR A 49 10.12 7.02 -5.55
CA TYR A 49 9.39 7.72 -6.60
C TYR A 49 7.92 7.32 -6.62
N THR A 50 7.63 6.02 -6.47
CA THR A 50 6.25 5.51 -6.49
C THR A 50 5.41 6.07 -5.35
N TYR A 51 5.93 6.06 -4.11
CA TYR A 51 5.16 6.50 -2.94
C TYR A 51 5.10 8.02 -2.77
N TYR A 52 6.16 8.74 -3.16
CA TYR A 52 6.26 10.18 -2.88
C TYR A 52 5.93 11.06 -4.09
N GLU A 53 6.02 10.55 -5.31
CA GLU A 53 5.81 11.34 -6.53
C GLU A 53 4.64 10.81 -7.36
N SER A 54 4.72 9.57 -7.86
CA SER A 54 3.74 9.07 -8.83
C SER A 54 2.40 8.72 -8.20
N GLY A 55 2.40 8.11 -7.01
CA GLY A 55 1.18 7.79 -6.26
C GLY A 55 0.30 9.02 -6.01
N PRO A 56 0.80 10.06 -5.31
CA PRO A 56 0.05 11.28 -5.07
C PRO A 56 -0.42 11.98 -6.35
N ALA A 57 0.40 11.97 -7.42
CA ALA A 57 0.03 12.54 -8.71
C ALA A 57 -1.13 11.77 -9.36
N LEU A 58 -1.10 10.44 -9.32
CA LEU A 58 -2.16 9.59 -9.87
C LEU A 58 -3.46 9.71 -9.07
N GLU A 59 -3.37 9.79 -7.74
CA GLU A 59 -4.54 10.04 -6.88
C GLU A 59 -5.20 11.38 -7.20
N LYS A 60 -4.40 12.44 -7.35
CA LYS A 60 -4.88 13.76 -7.78
C LYS A 60 -5.57 13.70 -9.13
N ILE A 61 -4.96 13.05 -10.13
CA ILE A 61 -5.56 12.87 -11.46
C ILE A 61 -6.89 12.11 -11.35
N ALA A 62 -6.95 11.04 -10.56
CA ALA A 62 -8.17 10.26 -10.39
C ALA A 62 -9.32 11.09 -9.79
N ILE A 63 -9.03 11.95 -8.81
CA ILE A 63 -10.00 12.85 -8.19
C ILE A 63 -10.46 13.94 -9.18
N GLU A 64 -9.52 14.62 -9.82
CA GLU A 64 -9.81 15.79 -10.67
C GLU A 64 -10.42 15.39 -12.01
N GLU A 65 -9.77 14.50 -12.75
CA GLU A 65 -10.21 14.08 -14.08
C GLU A 65 -11.40 13.12 -14.00
N GLY A 66 -11.51 12.31 -12.95
CA GLY A 66 -12.70 11.50 -12.69
C GLY A 66 -13.96 12.36 -12.58
N LYS A 67 -13.90 13.46 -11.83
CA LYS A 67 -15.01 14.42 -11.72
C LYS A 67 -15.25 15.15 -13.04
N LYS A 68 -14.20 15.71 -13.64
CA LYS A 68 -14.29 16.55 -14.84
C LYS A 68 -14.80 15.80 -16.07
N GLN A 69 -14.30 14.59 -16.32
CA GLN A 69 -14.62 13.84 -17.53
C GLN A 69 -15.86 12.96 -17.37
N TYR A 70 -16.09 12.43 -16.16
CA TYR A 70 -17.11 11.41 -15.94
C TYR A 70 -18.17 11.80 -14.91
N GLY A 71 -18.08 12.99 -14.30
CA GLY A 71 -19.00 13.41 -13.24
C GLY A 71 -18.84 12.59 -11.96
N ALA A 72 -17.66 12.01 -11.72
CA ALA A 72 -17.43 11.25 -10.49
C ALA A 72 -17.40 12.16 -9.25
N GLU A 73 -17.93 11.66 -8.15
CA GLU A 73 -17.96 12.32 -6.84
C GLU A 73 -17.05 11.59 -5.85
N SER A 74 -16.35 12.38 -5.05
CA SER A 74 -15.41 11.89 -4.04
C SER A 74 -15.97 12.13 -2.65
N THR A 75 -16.26 11.06 -1.92
CA THR A 75 -16.69 11.09 -0.53
C THR A 75 -15.49 10.92 0.38
N TRP A 76 -15.24 11.88 1.26
CA TRP A 76 -14.21 11.76 2.28
C TRP A 76 -14.82 11.19 3.56
N LEU A 77 -14.39 9.99 3.93
CA LEU A 77 -14.72 9.34 5.20
C LEU A 77 -14.18 10.19 6.34
N SER A 78 -14.98 10.34 7.38
CA SER A 78 -14.50 10.93 8.63
C SER A 78 -13.49 10.01 9.30
N ASP A 79 -12.62 10.58 10.16
CA ASP A 79 -11.68 9.79 10.96
C ASP A 79 -12.39 8.71 11.79
N ALA A 80 -13.58 9.01 12.30
CA ALA A 80 -14.39 8.07 13.06
C ALA A 80 -14.88 6.90 12.20
N GLU A 81 -15.32 7.15 10.97
CA GLU A 81 -15.71 6.08 10.04
C GLU A 81 -14.51 5.25 9.60
N PHE A 82 -13.39 5.90 9.30
CA PHE A 82 -12.15 5.21 8.93
C PHE A 82 -11.65 4.31 10.07
N ALA A 83 -11.67 4.81 11.31
CA ALA A 83 -11.29 4.04 12.50
C ALA A 83 -12.17 2.80 12.68
N ARG A 84 -13.47 2.85 12.32
CA ARG A 84 -14.34 1.66 12.38
C ARG A 84 -13.86 0.54 11.45
N PHE A 85 -13.37 0.87 10.25
CA PHE A 85 -12.77 -0.13 9.36
C PHE A 85 -11.49 -0.73 9.96
N GLN A 86 -10.63 0.11 10.54
CA GLN A 86 -9.40 -0.36 11.21
C GLN A 86 -9.71 -1.28 12.40
N GLN A 87 -10.71 -0.95 13.21
CA GLN A 87 -11.11 -1.80 14.34
C GLN A 87 -11.75 -3.11 13.86
N ALA A 88 -12.56 -3.07 12.79
CA ALA A 88 -13.22 -4.25 12.25
C ALA A 88 -12.25 -5.32 11.75
N VAL A 89 -11.02 -4.95 11.35
CA VAL A 89 -10.01 -5.92 10.89
C VAL A 89 -9.17 -6.51 12.03
N MET A 90 -9.23 -5.97 13.25
CA MET A 90 -8.40 -6.45 14.37
C MET A 90 -8.60 -7.94 14.72
N PRO A 91 -9.82 -8.52 14.72
CA PRO A 91 -10.00 -9.95 14.96
C PRO A 91 -9.27 -10.82 13.94
N LEU A 92 -9.24 -10.39 12.67
CA LEU A 92 -8.49 -11.09 11.63
C LEU A 92 -6.99 -11.09 11.95
N TRP A 93 -6.44 -9.98 12.45
CA TRP A 93 -5.03 -9.89 12.83
C TRP A 93 -4.68 -10.84 13.98
N GLU A 94 -5.56 -11.00 14.96
CA GLU A 94 -5.40 -11.99 16.04
C GLU A 94 -5.43 -13.44 15.53
N GLU A 95 -6.23 -13.73 14.50
CA GLU A 95 -6.19 -15.02 13.82
C GLU A 95 -4.87 -15.26 13.08
N TRP A 96 -4.34 -14.24 12.40
CA TRP A 96 -3.05 -14.32 11.72
C TRP A 96 -1.89 -14.55 12.70
N GLU A 97 -1.90 -13.88 13.86
CA GLU A 97 -0.87 -14.09 14.90
C GLU A 97 -0.74 -15.54 15.32
N LYS A 98 -1.85 -16.28 15.36
CA LYS A 98 -1.88 -17.69 15.78
C LYS A 98 -1.36 -18.66 14.72
N LYS A 99 -1.15 -18.22 13.47
CA LYS A 99 -0.73 -19.13 12.38
C LYS A 99 0.72 -19.58 12.48
N SER A 100 1.63 -18.73 12.95
CA SER A 100 3.04 -19.08 13.17
C SER A 100 3.75 -18.00 14.02
N PRO A 101 4.91 -18.33 14.63
CA PRO A 101 5.75 -17.33 15.30
C PRO A 101 6.14 -16.15 14.38
N TYR A 102 6.34 -16.42 13.08
CA TYR A 102 6.67 -15.39 12.10
C TYR A 102 5.48 -14.47 11.81
N CYS A 103 4.27 -15.01 11.68
CA CYS A 103 3.05 -14.21 11.56
C CYS A 103 2.85 -13.35 12.82
N ALA A 104 3.06 -13.91 14.02
CA ALA A 104 2.99 -13.15 15.27
C ALA A 104 3.97 -11.96 15.30
N GLN A 105 5.21 -12.17 14.84
CA GLN A 105 6.20 -11.12 14.73
C GLN A 105 5.77 -10.01 13.75
N LEU A 106 5.31 -10.38 12.56
CA LEU A 106 4.88 -9.41 11.54
C LEU A 106 3.66 -8.60 11.99
N THR A 107 2.65 -9.27 12.57
CA THR A 107 1.46 -8.58 13.08
C THR A 107 1.82 -7.63 14.22
N LYS A 108 2.75 -8.02 15.11
CA LYS A 108 3.25 -7.13 16.17
C LYS A 108 3.89 -5.86 15.61
N ILE A 109 4.80 -6.00 14.63
CA ILE A 109 5.46 -4.85 13.98
C ILE A 109 4.41 -3.91 13.35
N ALA A 110 3.44 -4.49 12.64
CA ALA A 110 2.41 -3.71 11.97
C ALA A 110 1.47 -3.00 12.99
N LYS A 111 1.10 -3.66 14.10
CA LYS A 111 0.33 -3.05 15.20
C LYS A 111 1.10 -1.92 15.89
N GLU A 112 2.41 -2.07 16.09
CA GLU A 112 3.26 -1.02 16.68
C GLU A 112 3.36 0.21 15.78
N PHE A 113 3.51 0.00 14.47
CA PHE A 113 3.53 1.11 13.51
C PHE A 113 2.20 1.87 13.45
N GLY A 114 1.07 1.15 13.50
CA GLY A 114 -0.28 1.73 13.46
C GLY A 114 -0.77 2.43 14.72
N LYS A 115 0.03 2.46 15.81
CA LYS A 115 -0.29 3.22 17.04
C LYS A 115 0.09 4.71 16.96
N LYS A 116 0.62 5.16 15.82
CA LYS A 116 0.86 6.58 15.52
C LYS A 116 -0.45 7.26 15.11
#